data_AF-A0AAF3FHY3-F1
#
_entry.id   AF-A0AAF3FHY3-F1
#
_cell.length_a   1.000
_cell.length_b   1.000
_cell.length_c   1.000
_cell.angle_alpha   90.00
_cell.angle_beta   90.00
_cell.angle_gamma   90.00
#
_symmetry.space_group_name_H-M   'P 1'
#
loop_
_entity.id
_entity.type
_entity.pdbx_description
1 polymer ?
#
loop_
_entity_poly.entity_id
_entity_poly.type
_entity_poly.pdbx_seq_one_letter_code
_entity_poly.pdbx_strand_id
1 'polypeptide(L)'
;MDTFPNPSNRAPSLEKPLAAQMEKSWKPFDRSIPVSTPLNQQLLRHILVTPVVLHFGKDGEKTEASAELQVKCIGEHRIAWRVLGTAPKRYLVFPSTGFLVPNEIIKISIKMFDVNKYSKRHSFLVQASRVKETINNRRVLWKLIGLAPKRMNELQNVRVFTGLFSRLAGHSLETSPTIVPSGVNVAESPSQSTTSIATPHTSAIDLHEKPGQEKKVNEVLNSEINYWVDKVTKAIHQKALSSSRLLKLVNEMKMLEVELDRLHSTVIHLGARITTLSEQGEGMEGLREPYIETNK
;
A
#
# COMPACT_ATOMS: atom_id res chain seq x y z
N MET A 1 36.85 16.67 69.50
CA MET A 1 37.15 15.39 70.17
C MET A 1 35.89 14.56 70.12
N ASP A 2 35.76 13.40 69.50
CA ASP A 2 36.59 12.55 68.66
C ASP A 2 35.57 11.53 68.10
N THR A 3 35.45 11.39 66.79
CA THR A 3 35.98 10.25 66.01
C THR A 3 34.97 9.09 65.86
N PHE A 4 34.74 8.72 64.59
CA PHE A 4 33.88 7.65 64.07
C PHE A 4 34.16 6.24 64.64
N PRO A 5 33.19 5.32 64.50
CA PRO A 5 33.41 4.20 63.56
C PRO A 5 32.18 3.94 62.66
N ASN A 6 32.35 3.92 61.33
CA ASN A 6 32.63 2.78 60.43
C ASN A 6 31.41 1.89 60.09
N PRO A 7 30.86 1.97 58.86
CA PRO A 7 29.81 1.09 58.37
C PRO A 7 30.38 -0.15 57.65
N SER A 8 30.37 -1.30 58.33
CA SER A 8 30.57 -2.62 57.72
C SER A 8 29.29 -3.43 57.82
N ASN A 9 28.44 -3.35 56.79
CA ASN A 9 27.60 -4.47 56.34
C ASN A 9 26.79 -4.06 55.10
N ARG A 10 27.34 -4.34 53.92
CA ARG A 10 26.54 -4.47 52.70
C ARG A 10 27.02 -5.70 51.95
N ALA A 11 26.22 -6.75 52.04
CA ALA A 11 26.39 -7.97 51.29
C ALA A 11 26.35 -7.68 49.77
N PRO A 12 27.25 -8.25 48.96
CA PRO A 12 27.16 -8.14 47.50
C PRO A 12 26.11 -9.11 46.95
N SER A 13 25.08 -8.53 46.33
CA SER A 13 24.12 -9.20 45.46
C SER A 13 24.83 -9.73 44.21
N LEU A 14 24.76 -11.05 44.02
CA LEU A 14 25.34 -11.77 42.89
C LEU A 14 24.42 -11.64 41.65
N GLU A 15 24.40 -10.49 40.99
CA GLU A 15 23.81 -10.38 39.66
C GLU A 15 24.82 -10.83 38.60
N LYS A 16 24.64 -12.05 38.10
CA LYS A 16 25.33 -12.53 36.89
C LYS A 16 24.61 -11.97 35.66
N PRO A 17 25.32 -11.36 34.69
CA PRO A 17 24.71 -10.90 33.45
C PRO A 17 24.30 -12.08 32.56
N LEU A 18 23.00 -12.10 32.22
CA LEU A 18 22.33 -13.00 31.28
C LEU A 18 22.72 -12.68 29.81
N ALA A 19 24.01 -12.63 29.51
CA ALA A 19 24.53 -12.30 28.17
C ALA A 19 25.45 -13.40 27.58
N ALA A 20 25.54 -14.57 28.22
CA ALA A 20 26.46 -15.64 27.81
C ALA A 20 25.78 -17.00 27.59
N GLN A 21 24.48 -17.04 27.27
CA GLN A 21 23.75 -18.31 27.10
C GLN A 21 22.80 -18.36 25.90
N MET A 22 23.15 -17.71 24.77
CA MET A 22 22.50 -17.96 23.47
C MET A 22 23.50 -17.88 22.32
N GLU A 23 24.58 -18.67 22.40
CA GLU A 23 25.49 -18.85 21.27
C GLU A 23 25.80 -20.34 21.10
N LYS A 24 24.78 -21.12 20.72
CA LYS A 24 24.90 -22.52 20.29
C LYS A 24 23.61 -22.96 19.60
N SER A 25 23.50 -22.64 18.31
CA SER A 25 22.82 -23.43 17.27
C SER A 25 22.48 -22.56 16.06
N TRP A 26 23.51 -22.16 15.31
CA TRP A 26 23.34 -21.83 13.90
C TRP A 26 24.18 -22.82 13.12
N LYS A 27 23.54 -23.89 12.61
CA LYS A 27 24.14 -24.69 11.54
C LYS A 27 23.94 -23.92 10.22
N PRO A 28 24.95 -23.80 9.36
CA PRO A 28 24.77 -23.22 8.03
C PRO A 28 23.77 -24.08 7.25
N PHE A 29 22.73 -23.44 6.73
CA PHE A 29 21.72 -24.07 5.89
C PHE A 29 22.38 -24.53 4.59
N ASP A 30 22.53 -25.84 4.46
CA ASP A 30 23.12 -26.53 3.32
C ASP A 30 22.25 -26.33 2.06
N ARG A 31 22.85 -25.84 0.97
CA ARG A 31 22.17 -25.58 -0.31
C ARG A 31 22.20 -26.83 -1.20
N SER A 32 21.54 -27.89 -0.76
CA SER A 32 21.13 -28.97 -1.66
C SER A 32 19.62 -28.92 -1.84
N ILE A 33 19.18 -28.20 -2.89
CA ILE A 33 17.77 -28.15 -3.31
C ILE A 33 17.43 -29.48 -3.99
N PRO A 34 16.47 -30.28 -3.50
CA PRO A 34 15.91 -31.35 -4.31
C PRO A 34 15.11 -30.73 -5.46
N VAL A 35 15.60 -30.94 -6.68
CA VAL A 35 14.90 -30.68 -7.93
C VAL A 35 13.74 -31.67 -8.04
N SER A 36 12.56 -31.25 -7.62
CA SER A 36 11.30 -31.87 -8.06
C SER A 36 10.16 -30.87 -7.95
N THR A 37 10.01 -30.05 -8.98
CA THR A 37 8.75 -29.34 -9.21
C THR A 37 8.31 -29.58 -10.65
N PRO A 38 7.30 -30.43 -10.87
CA PRO A 38 6.42 -30.27 -12.00
C PRO A 38 5.02 -30.04 -11.44
N LEU A 39 4.67 -28.78 -11.19
CA LEU A 39 3.27 -28.38 -11.23
C LEU A 39 3.15 -27.02 -11.90
N ASN A 40 2.75 -27.14 -13.15
CA ASN A 40 2.17 -26.17 -14.05
C ASN A 40 1.23 -25.19 -13.30
N GLN A 41 1.79 -24.19 -12.60
CA GLN A 41 1.05 -23.01 -12.15
C GLN A 41 0.82 -22.12 -13.38
N GLN A 42 -0.06 -22.57 -14.27
CA GLN A 42 -0.70 -21.65 -15.21
C GLN A 42 -1.30 -20.53 -14.36
N LEU A 43 -0.69 -19.34 -14.43
CA LEU A 43 -1.26 -18.13 -13.85
C LEU A 43 -2.72 -18.08 -14.28
N LEU A 44 -3.62 -18.30 -13.34
CA LEU A 44 -5.04 -18.27 -13.59
C LEU A 44 -5.42 -16.83 -13.99
N ARG A 45 -5.49 -16.58 -15.29
CA ARG A 45 -5.89 -15.28 -15.84
C ARG A 45 -7.41 -15.21 -15.79
N HIS A 46 -7.94 -14.40 -14.89
CA HIS A 46 -9.37 -14.13 -14.74
C HIS A 46 -9.80 -12.88 -15.48
N ILE A 47 -8.87 -11.95 -15.67
CA ILE A 47 -9.10 -10.71 -16.39
C ILE A 47 -8.10 -10.52 -17.54
N LEU A 48 -8.58 -9.85 -18.57
CA LEU A 48 -7.79 -9.27 -19.65
C LEU A 48 -7.86 -7.75 -19.54
N VAL A 49 -6.71 -7.08 -19.62
CA VAL A 49 -6.61 -5.62 -19.50
C VAL A 49 -6.03 -5.06 -20.79
N THR A 50 -6.75 -4.12 -21.42
CA THR A 50 -6.37 -3.55 -22.71
C THR A 50 -6.66 -2.05 -22.73
N PRO A 51 -5.71 -1.17 -23.10
CA PRO A 51 -4.31 -1.46 -23.41
C PRO A 51 -3.46 -1.61 -22.14
N VAL A 52 -2.29 -2.26 -22.27
CA VAL A 52 -1.29 -2.37 -21.17
C VAL A 52 -0.43 -1.10 -21.06
N VAL A 53 -0.47 -0.23 -22.09
CA VAL A 53 0.19 1.09 -22.09
C VAL A 53 -0.83 2.15 -22.46
N LEU A 54 -1.06 3.08 -21.54
CA LEU A 54 -1.96 4.23 -21.73
C LEU A 54 -1.17 5.43 -22.22
N HIS A 55 -1.53 5.95 -23.39
CA HIS A 55 -0.92 7.15 -23.95
C HIS A 55 -1.77 8.37 -23.62
N PHE A 56 -1.15 9.35 -22.96
CA PHE A 56 -1.76 10.65 -22.71
C PHE A 56 -1.23 11.63 -23.76
N GLY A 57 -2.11 12.08 -24.65
CA GLY A 57 -1.79 13.08 -25.66
C GLY A 57 -1.69 14.47 -25.04
N LYS A 58 -0.68 15.25 -25.43
CA LYS A 58 -0.65 16.69 -25.18
C LYS A 58 -1.37 17.38 -26.34
N ASP A 59 -2.67 17.59 -26.20
CA ASP A 59 -3.48 18.26 -27.21
C ASP A 59 -3.43 19.78 -27.03
N GLY A 60 -2.47 20.41 -27.70
CA GLY A 60 -2.34 21.87 -27.74
C GLY A 60 -2.13 22.51 -26.37
N GLU A 61 -2.95 23.51 -26.05
CA GLU A 61 -2.87 24.30 -24.81
C GLU A 61 -3.51 23.61 -23.59
N LYS A 62 -4.24 22.50 -23.79
CA LYS A 62 -4.86 21.79 -22.67
C LYS A 62 -3.80 21.08 -21.84
N THR A 63 -3.80 21.38 -20.55
CA THR A 63 -2.96 20.71 -19.55
C THR A 63 -3.52 19.36 -19.12
N GLU A 64 -4.76 19.05 -19.48
CA GLU A 64 -5.42 17.78 -19.13
C GLU A 64 -5.41 16.80 -20.31
N ALA A 65 -5.29 15.52 -20.00
CA ALA A 65 -5.35 14.44 -20.99
C ALA A 65 -6.17 13.26 -20.46
N SER A 66 -6.82 12.51 -21.34
CA SER A 66 -7.63 11.33 -20.96
C SER A 66 -7.23 10.10 -21.75
N ALA A 67 -7.26 8.94 -21.12
CA ALA A 67 -7.09 7.64 -21.74
C ALA A 67 -8.16 6.66 -21.25
N GLU A 68 -8.51 5.69 -22.09
CA GLU A 68 -9.47 4.63 -21.76
C GLU A 68 -8.74 3.30 -21.53
N LEU A 69 -9.10 2.62 -20.45
CA LEU A 69 -8.63 1.29 -20.08
C LEU A 69 -9.82 0.33 -20.04
N GLN A 70 -9.72 -0.81 -20.71
CA GLN A 70 -10.74 -1.85 -20.69
C GLN A 70 -10.29 -3.01 -19.82
N VAL A 71 -11.20 -3.50 -18.98
CA VAL A 71 -11.01 -4.72 -18.18
C VAL A 71 -12.13 -5.69 -18.56
N LYS A 72 -11.75 -6.84 -19.12
CA LYS A 72 -12.67 -7.91 -19.50
C LYS A 72 -12.53 -9.08 -18.54
N CYS A 73 -13.63 -9.59 -18.02
CA CYS A 73 -13.66 -10.88 -17.35
C CYS A 73 -13.60 -12.00 -18.39
N ILE A 74 -12.58 -12.85 -18.31
CA ILE A 74 -12.41 -14.04 -19.15
C ILE A 74 -12.62 -15.35 -18.38
N GLY A 75 -12.86 -15.26 -17.07
CA GLY A 75 -13.16 -16.40 -16.23
C GLY A 75 -14.65 -16.69 -16.12
N GLU A 76 -14.97 -17.88 -15.62
CA GLU A 76 -16.35 -18.34 -15.36
C GLU A 76 -16.94 -17.81 -14.06
N HIS A 77 -16.14 -17.10 -13.26
CA HIS A 77 -16.53 -16.66 -11.92
C HIS A 77 -16.70 -15.16 -11.88
N ARG A 78 -17.56 -14.67 -10.98
CA ARG A 78 -17.64 -13.25 -10.64
C ARG A 78 -16.31 -12.77 -10.05
N ILE A 79 -15.80 -11.65 -10.56
CA ILE A 79 -14.52 -11.07 -10.17
C ILE A 79 -14.75 -9.72 -9.51
N ALA A 80 -14.01 -9.43 -8.43
CA ALA A 80 -13.84 -8.05 -7.96
C ALA A 80 -12.56 -7.48 -8.52
N TRP A 81 -12.60 -6.22 -8.91
CA TRP A 81 -11.46 -5.53 -9.46
C TRP A 81 -11.26 -4.16 -8.81
N ARG A 82 -10.00 -3.71 -8.79
CA ARG A 82 -9.62 -2.34 -8.37
C ARG A 82 -8.42 -1.86 -9.15
N VAL A 83 -8.36 -0.55 -9.36
CA VAL A 83 -7.22 0.14 -9.98
C VAL A 83 -6.50 0.96 -8.91
N LEU A 84 -5.20 0.73 -8.79
CA LEU A 84 -4.31 1.50 -7.92
C LEU A 84 -3.34 2.28 -8.81
N GLY A 85 -2.99 3.51 -8.44
CA GLY A 85 -2.02 4.33 -9.19
C GLY A 85 -0.81 4.68 -8.32
N THR A 86 0.37 4.79 -8.93
CA THR A 86 1.58 5.27 -8.22
C THR A 86 1.55 6.77 -7.92
N ALA A 87 0.69 7.53 -8.60
CA ALA A 87 0.55 8.98 -8.45
C ALA A 87 -0.93 9.39 -8.33
N PRO A 88 -1.65 9.03 -7.25
CA PRO A 88 -3.10 9.22 -7.14
C PRO A 88 -3.55 10.69 -7.18
N LYS A 89 -2.68 11.63 -6.83
CA LYS A 89 -2.96 13.08 -6.92
C LYS A 89 -2.89 13.64 -8.35
N ARG A 90 -2.37 12.87 -9.31
CA ARG A 90 -2.16 13.30 -10.71
C ARG A 90 -3.25 12.82 -11.65
N TYR A 91 -4.00 11.81 -11.24
CA TYR A 91 -4.97 11.13 -12.08
C TYR A 91 -6.30 10.98 -11.38
N LEU A 92 -7.38 11.21 -12.12
CA LEU A 92 -8.73 10.77 -11.80
C LEU A 92 -8.97 9.43 -12.51
N VAL A 93 -9.40 8.41 -11.76
CA VAL A 93 -9.74 7.09 -12.31
C VAL A 93 -11.21 6.82 -12.03
N PHE A 94 -11.99 6.59 -13.09
CA PHE A 94 -13.42 6.37 -12.97
C PHE A 94 -13.94 5.32 -13.97
N PRO A 95 -14.61 4.25 -13.50
CA PRO A 95 -14.67 3.78 -12.12
C PRO A 95 -13.31 3.23 -11.64
N SER A 96 -13.01 3.33 -10.34
CA SER A 96 -11.74 2.84 -9.76
C SER A 96 -11.83 1.44 -9.14
N THR A 97 -13.03 0.99 -8.78
CA THR A 97 -13.28 -0.34 -8.20
C THR A 97 -14.65 -0.84 -8.60
N GLY A 98 -14.82 -2.16 -8.68
CA GLY A 98 -16.10 -2.74 -9.03
C GLY A 98 -16.11 -4.26 -8.99
N PHE A 99 -17.17 -4.81 -9.56
CA PHE A 99 -17.32 -6.23 -9.82
C PHE A 99 -17.52 -6.43 -11.33
N LEU A 100 -17.18 -7.61 -11.81
CA LEU A 100 -17.46 -8.07 -13.16
C LEU A 100 -18.09 -9.46 -13.09
N VAL A 101 -19.15 -9.65 -13.86
CA VAL A 101 -19.76 -10.93 -14.16
C VAL A 101 -18.93 -11.62 -15.26
N PRO A 102 -18.97 -12.97 -15.39
CA PRO A 102 -18.32 -13.66 -16.50
C PRO A 102 -18.62 -13.03 -17.86
N ASN A 103 -17.60 -12.88 -18.70
CA ASN A 103 -17.65 -12.26 -20.03
C ASN A 103 -18.00 -10.76 -20.08
N GLU A 104 -18.18 -10.10 -18.94
CA GLU A 104 -18.43 -8.66 -18.88
C GLU A 104 -17.16 -7.84 -19.18
N ILE A 105 -17.34 -6.70 -19.83
CA ILE A 105 -16.28 -5.73 -20.14
C ILE A 105 -16.65 -4.39 -19.51
N ILE A 106 -15.71 -3.81 -18.77
CA ILE A 106 -15.85 -2.46 -18.23
C ILE A 106 -14.80 -1.53 -18.82
N LYS A 107 -15.26 -0.33 -19.16
CA LYS A 107 -14.44 0.80 -19.62
C LYS A 107 -14.14 1.70 -18.43
N ILE A 108 -12.86 1.97 -18.21
CA ILE A 108 -12.33 2.80 -17.14
C ILE A 108 -11.70 4.03 -17.79
N SER A 109 -12.26 5.20 -17.48
CA SER A 109 -11.70 6.48 -17.89
C SER A 109 -10.63 6.93 -16.90
N ILE A 110 -9.45 7.26 -17.42
CA ILE A 110 -8.33 7.77 -16.64
C ILE A 110 -8.00 9.15 -17.18
N LYS A 111 -8.21 10.18 -16.36
CA LYS A 111 -7.92 11.57 -16.70
C LYS A 111 -6.72 12.06 -15.91
N MET A 112 -5.73 12.62 -16.59
CA MET A 112 -4.58 13.31 -16.02
C MET A 112 -4.88 14.80 -15.90
N PHE A 113 -4.65 15.39 -14.72
CA PHE A 113 -4.94 16.81 -14.45
C PHE A 113 -3.90 17.78 -15.03
N ASP A 114 -2.64 17.33 -15.14
CA ASP A 114 -1.54 18.18 -15.60
C ASP A 114 -0.47 17.35 -16.29
N VAL A 115 -0.49 17.38 -17.62
CA VAL A 115 0.43 16.68 -18.53
C VAL A 115 1.88 17.17 -18.33
N ASN A 116 2.11 18.42 -17.93
CA ASN A 116 3.46 18.92 -17.68
C ASN A 116 4.10 18.30 -16.44
N LYS A 117 3.29 17.73 -15.54
CA LYS A 117 3.74 17.02 -14.33
C LYS A 117 3.80 15.50 -14.53
N TYR A 118 3.82 15.04 -15.78
CA TYR A 118 3.99 13.64 -16.12
C TYR A 118 5.38 13.11 -15.74
N SER A 119 5.43 11.84 -15.35
CA SER A 119 6.67 11.09 -15.14
C SER A 119 6.55 9.71 -15.75
N LYS A 120 7.63 9.22 -16.38
CA LYS A 120 7.72 7.85 -16.92
C LYS A 120 7.55 6.75 -15.85
N ARG A 121 7.67 7.11 -14.56
CA ARG A 121 7.43 6.19 -13.42
C ARG A 121 5.95 6.06 -13.05
N HIS A 122 5.08 6.86 -13.64
CA HIS A 122 3.64 6.74 -13.41
C HIS A 122 3.14 5.42 -14.02
N SER A 123 2.45 4.64 -13.20
CA SER A 123 1.85 3.37 -13.61
C SER A 123 0.62 3.09 -12.78
N PHE A 124 -0.23 2.22 -13.31
CA PHE A 124 -1.39 1.69 -12.63
C PHE A 124 -1.23 0.20 -12.40
N LEU A 125 -1.86 -0.30 -11.35
CA LEU A 125 -1.95 -1.71 -11.01
C LEU A 125 -3.43 -2.07 -10.98
N VAL A 126 -3.86 -2.88 -11.93
CA VAL A 126 -5.19 -3.49 -11.94
C VAL A 126 -5.09 -4.79 -11.15
N GLN A 127 -5.82 -4.87 -10.04
CA GLN A 127 -5.89 -6.06 -9.21
C GLN A 127 -7.26 -6.71 -9.36
N ALA A 128 -7.29 -8.02 -9.50
CA ALA A 128 -8.51 -8.80 -9.62
C ALA A 128 -8.45 -10.08 -8.80
N SER A 129 -9.57 -10.43 -8.18
CA SER A 129 -9.74 -11.65 -7.38
C SER A 129 -11.09 -12.28 -7.64
N ARG A 130 -11.14 -13.61 -7.62
CA ARG A 130 -12.40 -14.36 -7.61
C ARG A 130 -13.22 -14.02 -6.37
N VAL A 131 -14.53 -13.94 -6.55
CA VAL A 131 -15.49 -13.60 -5.49
C VAL A 131 -16.55 -14.69 -5.40
N LYS A 132 -16.82 -15.14 -4.18
CA LYS A 132 -18.00 -15.97 -3.91
C LYS A 132 -19.25 -15.10 -3.99
N GLU A 133 -20.31 -15.61 -4.60
CA GLU A 133 -21.56 -14.86 -4.87
C GLU A 133 -22.18 -14.19 -3.63
N THR A 134 -21.91 -14.71 -2.43
CA THR A 134 -22.40 -14.20 -1.15
C THR A 134 -21.83 -12.84 -0.74
N ILE A 135 -20.69 -12.40 -1.30
CA ILE A 135 -19.99 -11.19 -0.86
C ILE A 135 -20.23 -10.03 -1.83
N ASN A 136 -21.15 -9.14 -1.47
CA ASN A 136 -21.42 -7.91 -2.23
C ASN A 136 -20.66 -6.68 -1.70
N ASN A 137 -20.18 -6.72 -0.45
CA ASN A 137 -19.48 -5.60 0.16
C ASN A 137 -17.98 -5.58 -0.22
N ARG A 138 -17.61 -4.63 -1.09
CA ARG A 138 -16.23 -4.41 -1.56
C ARG A 138 -15.24 -4.22 -0.43
N ARG A 139 -15.59 -3.47 0.62
CA ARG A 139 -14.66 -3.15 1.73
C ARG A 139 -14.31 -4.39 2.54
N VAL A 140 -15.30 -5.24 2.79
CA VAL A 140 -15.12 -6.52 3.49
C VAL A 140 -14.29 -7.47 2.64
N LEU A 141 -14.59 -7.56 1.34
CA LEU A 141 -13.86 -8.43 0.41
C LEU A 141 -12.37 -8.12 0.38
N TRP A 142 -11.99 -6.86 0.15
CA TRP A 142 -10.56 -6.49 0.08
C TRP A 142 -9.83 -6.66 1.41
N LYS A 143 -10.53 -6.51 2.54
CA LYS A 143 -9.98 -6.82 3.87
C LYS A 143 -9.73 -8.33 4.00
N LEU A 144 -10.68 -9.16 3.58
CA LEU A 144 -10.56 -10.62 3.63
C LEU A 144 -9.43 -11.14 2.73
N ILE A 145 -9.27 -10.59 1.53
CA ILE A 145 -8.16 -10.93 0.62
C ILE A 145 -6.81 -10.57 1.26
N GLY A 146 -6.70 -9.40 1.90
CA GLY A 146 -5.46 -8.98 2.55
C GLY A 146 -5.10 -9.75 3.81
N LEU A 147 -6.10 -10.31 4.52
CA LEU A 147 -5.89 -11.08 5.75
C LEU A 147 -5.63 -12.58 5.51
N ALA A 148 -5.91 -13.10 4.32
CA ALA A 148 -5.81 -14.52 4.01
C ALA A 148 -4.60 -14.80 3.10
N PRO A 149 -3.48 -15.35 3.61
CA PRO A 149 -2.30 -15.66 2.80
C PRO A 149 -2.62 -16.58 1.62
N LYS A 150 -3.55 -17.52 1.80
CA LYS A 150 -4.01 -18.44 0.75
C LYS A 150 -4.68 -17.72 -0.44
N ARG A 151 -5.38 -16.61 -0.20
CA ARG A 151 -6.07 -15.84 -1.25
C ARG A 151 -5.17 -14.83 -1.94
N MET A 152 -3.99 -14.56 -1.41
CA MET A 152 -3.00 -13.72 -2.08
C MET A 152 -2.51 -14.37 -3.38
N ASN A 153 -2.50 -15.69 -3.45
CA ASN A 153 -2.16 -16.46 -4.66
C ASN A 153 -3.28 -16.44 -5.72
N GLU A 154 -4.52 -16.08 -5.33
CA GLU A 154 -5.66 -15.94 -6.23
C GLU A 154 -5.78 -14.52 -6.81
N LEU A 155 -4.88 -13.62 -6.40
CA LEU A 155 -4.88 -12.23 -6.82
C LEU A 155 -4.10 -12.06 -8.13
N GLN A 156 -4.82 -11.78 -9.21
CA GLN A 156 -4.20 -11.38 -10.46
C GLN A 156 -3.81 -9.90 -10.39
N ASN A 157 -2.55 -9.61 -10.72
CA ASN A 157 -1.99 -8.26 -10.76
C ASN A 157 -1.53 -7.94 -12.19
N VAL A 158 -2.12 -6.92 -12.80
CA VAL A 158 -1.73 -6.45 -14.14
C VAL A 158 -1.23 -5.02 -14.02
N ARG A 159 0.05 -4.80 -14.33
CA ARG A 159 0.63 -3.45 -14.37
C ARG A 159 0.35 -2.81 -15.72
N VAL A 160 -0.19 -1.60 -15.68
CA VAL A 160 -0.47 -0.76 -16.86
C VAL A 160 0.49 0.43 -16.81
N PHE A 161 1.28 0.58 -17.86
CA PHE A 161 2.25 1.66 -17.99
C PHE A 161 1.59 2.91 -18.58
N THR A 162 2.23 4.05 -18.39
CA THR A 162 1.78 5.31 -18.98
C THR A 162 2.85 5.85 -19.91
N GLY A 163 2.43 6.36 -21.06
CA GLY A 163 3.26 7.06 -22.03
C GLY A 163 2.70 8.45 -22.27
N LEU A 164 3.55 9.37 -22.72
CA LEU A 164 3.14 10.71 -23.14
C LEU A 164 3.40 10.85 -24.63
N PHE A 165 2.38 11.22 -25.39
CA PHE A 165 2.51 11.45 -26.83
C PHE A 165 2.53 12.96 -27.10
N SER A 166 3.63 13.45 -27.68
CA SER A 166 3.74 14.84 -28.11
C SER A 166 3.53 14.92 -29.62
N ARG A 167 2.39 15.48 -30.05
CA ARG A 167 2.18 15.86 -31.45
C ARG A 167 2.95 17.16 -31.72
N LEU A 168 4.25 17.09 -31.99
CA LEU A 168 4.96 18.21 -32.61
C LEU A 168 5.12 17.90 -34.10
N ALA A 169 4.40 18.69 -34.90
CA ALA A 169 4.53 18.95 -36.34
C ALA A 169 4.47 17.75 -37.31
N GLY A 170 3.59 17.86 -38.31
CA GLY A 170 3.29 16.80 -39.26
C GLY A 170 4.44 16.40 -40.17
N HIS A 171 4.51 15.12 -40.49
CA HIS A 171 4.55 14.64 -41.87
C HIS A 171 3.93 13.25 -41.94
N SER A 172 3.24 13.02 -43.06
CA SER A 172 2.41 11.87 -43.38
C SER A 172 3.24 10.63 -43.77
N LEU A 173 2.58 9.47 -43.64
CA LEU A 173 2.79 8.16 -44.28
C LEU A 173 3.80 7.16 -43.67
N GLU A 174 3.23 5.98 -43.37
CA GLU A 174 3.71 4.62 -43.62
C GLU A 174 5.19 4.42 -44.00
N THR A 175 5.91 3.58 -43.26
CA THR A 175 6.40 2.27 -43.74
C THR A 175 7.19 1.52 -42.66
N SER A 176 7.16 0.18 -42.75
CA SER A 176 7.82 -0.85 -41.93
C SER A 176 9.35 -0.70 -41.78
N PRO A 177 9.98 -1.39 -40.80
CA PRO A 177 11.41 -1.29 -40.54
C PRO A 177 12.22 -2.20 -41.46
N THR A 178 13.37 -1.73 -41.95
CA THR A 178 14.46 -2.57 -42.47
C THR A 178 15.79 -2.12 -41.89
N ILE A 179 16.54 -3.12 -41.43
CA ILE A 179 17.82 -3.12 -40.74
C ILE A 179 18.95 -2.99 -41.78
N VAL A 180 19.97 -2.13 -41.57
CA VAL A 180 21.44 -2.42 -41.53
C VAL A 180 22.33 -1.13 -41.51
N PRO A 181 23.63 -1.19 -41.10
CA PRO A 181 24.37 -0.12 -40.43
C PRO A 181 25.63 0.42 -41.17
N SER A 182 26.42 1.23 -40.45
CA SER A 182 27.80 1.72 -40.74
C SER A 182 27.90 2.90 -41.71
N GLY A 183 28.79 3.90 -41.58
CA GLY A 183 29.88 4.23 -40.66
C GLY A 183 30.23 5.73 -40.88
N VAL A 184 30.73 6.44 -39.87
CA VAL A 184 32.15 6.78 -39.65
C VAL A 184 32.61 8.08 -40.35
N ASN A 185 33.29 8.90 -39.53
CA ASN A 185 34.16 10.06 -39.80
C ASN A 185 33.52 11.46 -39.86
N VAL A 186 34.14 12.54 -39.36
CA VAL A 186 35.19 12.85 -38.35
C VAL A 186 35.34 14.39 -38.44
N ALA A 187 35.82 15.00 -37.35
CA ALA A 187 36.41 16.35 -37.26
C ALA A 187 35.47 17.57 -37.22
N GLU A 188 35.79 18.69 -36.57
CA GLU A 188 36.71 19.09 -35.49
C GLU A 188 36.45 20.61 -35.38
N SER A 189 36.06 21.11 -34.19
CA SER A 189 36.28 22.43 -33.53
C SER A 189 36.58 23.73 -34.33
N PRO A 190 36.77 24.91 -33.70
CA PRO A 190 36.19 25.53 -32.50
C PRO A 190 35.63 26.95 -32.83
N SER A 191 34.93 27.62 -31.91
CA SER A 191 34.92 29.10 -31.82
C SER A 191 34.38 29.59 -30.47
N GLN A 192 35.27 30.23 -29.70
CA GLN A 192 34.99 31.08 -28.56
C GLN A 192 34.81 32.53 -29.05
N SER A 193 33.87 33.30 -28.48
CA SER A 193 34.00 34.75 -28.17
C SER A 193 32.76 35.17 -27.37
N THR A 194 32.87 35.50 -26.07
CA THR A 194 33.13 36.82 -25.45
C THR A 194 32.02 37.86 -25.54
N THR A 195 31.56 38.26 -24.35
CA THR A 195 31.08 39.60 -23.93
C THR A 195 29.90 40.26 -24.65
N SER A 196 28.83 40.57 -23.89
CA SER A 196 28.47 41.96 -23.59
C SER A 196 27.40 42.07 -22.50
N ILE A 197 27.68 43.00 -21.59
CA ILE A 197 26.86 43.52 -20.51
C ILE A 197 25.79 44.45 -21.12
N ALA A 198 24.52 44.30 -20.73
CA ALA A 198 23.51 45.33 -20.93
C ALA A 198 22.50 45.31 -19.77
N THR A 199 22.62 46.34 -18.94
CA THR A 199 21.66 46.86 -17.97
C THR A 199 20.27 47.09 -18.55
N PRO A 200 19.17 46.69 -17.89
CA PRO A 200 17.86 47.24 -18.19
C PRO A 200 17.69 48.59 -17.47
N HIS A 201 17.30 49.58 -18.26
CA HIS A 201 17.09 50.96 -17.88
C HIS A 201 15.95 51.10 -16.86
N THR A 202 16.26 51.81 -15.77
CA THR A 202 15.29 52.35 -14.82
C THR A 202 14.53 53.48 -15.48
N SER A 203 13.29 53.21 -15.90
CA SER A 203 12.34 54.25 -16.28
C SER A 203 11.75 54.85 -15.00
N ALA A 204 12.13 56.09 -14.71
CA ALA A 204 11.47 56.93 -13.72
C ALA A 204 9.99 57.09 -14.12
N ILE A 205 9.11 56.48 -13.35
CA ILE A 205 7.68 56.80 -13.37
C ILE A 205 7.45 57.70 -12.16
N ASP A 206 7.31 58.99 -12.48
CA ASP A 206 6.79 60.03 -11.61
C ASP A 206 5.31 59.71 -11.32
N LEU A 207 5.02 59.27 -10.10
CA LEU A 207 3.66 59.02 -9.62
C LEU A 207 3.52 59.53 -8.18
N HIS A 208 3.07 60.77 -8.11
CA HIS A 208 2.28 61.39 -7.06
C HIS A 208 1.78 60.44 -5.96
N GLU A 209 2.48 60.44 -4.81
CA GLU A 209 2.05 59.79 -3.58
C GLU A 209 0.74 60.42 -3.09
N LYS A 210 -0.30 59.59 -2.91
CA LYS A 210 -1.53 59.93 -2.21
C LYS A 210 -1.60 59.04 -0.95
N PRO A 211 -1.33 59.57 0.26
CA PRO A 211 -1.30 58.78 1.48
C PRO A 211 -2.74 58.53 1.95
N GLY A 212 -3.31 57.38 1.60
CA GLY A 212 -4.68 57.05 2.04
C GLY A 212 -5.22 55.66 1.72
N GLN A 213 -4.61 54.90 0.80
CA GLN A 213 -5.14 53.58 0.38
C GLN A 213 -4.43 52.36 0.99
N GLU A 214 -3.20 52.48 1.52
CA GLU A 214 -2.47 51.35 2.10
C GLU A 214 -3.12 50.77 3.38
N LYS A 215 -3.82 51.62 4.17
CA LYS A 215 -4.46 51.15 5.41
C LYS A 215 -5.58 50.13 5.15
N LYS A 216 -6.32 50.26 4.04
CA LYS A 216 -7.41 49.34 3.67
C LYS A 216 -6.90 47.99 3.16
N VAL A 217 -5.80 47.98 2.40
CA VAL A 217 -5.24 46.72 1.86
C VAL A 217 -4.66 45.86 2.99
N ASN A 218 -4.02 46.50 3.97
CA ASN A 218 -3.44 45.80 5.12
C ASN A 218 -4.52 45.21 6.05
N GLU A 219 -5.65 45.91 6.21
CA GLU A 219 -6.79 45.42 6.99
C GLU A 219 -7.45 44.19 6.35
N VAL A 220 -7.62 44.19 5.02
CA VAL A 220 -8.16 43.03 4.27
C VAL A 220 -7.22 41.82 4.40
N LEU A 221 -5.91 41.99 4.20
CA LEU A 221 -4.95 40.90 4.35
C LEU A 221 -4.95 40.32 5.77
N ASN A 222 -4.98 41.17 6.79
CA ASN A 222 -5.00 40.73 8.18
C ASN A 222 -6.28 39.95 8.53
N SER A 223 -7.43 40.36 7.97
CA SER A 223 -8.68 39.61 8.14
C SER A 223 -8.63 38.22 7.52
N GLU A 224 -8.01 38.08 6.35
CA GLU A 224 -7.87 36.80 5.64
C GLU A 224 -6.87 35.88 6.35
N ILE A 225 -5.74 36.42 6.81
CA ILE A 225 -4.77 35.69 7.64
C ILE A 225 -5.44 35.14 8.90
N ASN A 226 -6.20 35.96 9.62
CA ASN A 226 -6.90 35.53 10.84
C ASN A 226 -7.95 34.45 10.56
N TYR A 227 -8.67 34.54 9.43
CA TYR A 227 -9.59 33.50 9.00
C TYR A 227 -8.89 32.15 8.78
N TRP A 228 -7.76 32.16 8.08
CA TRP A 228 -6.99 30.92 7.83
C TRP A 228 -6.36 30.36 9.11
N VAL A 229 -5.88 31.21 10.02
CA VAL A 229 -5.36 30.80 11.32
C VAL A 229 -6.43 30.12 12.17
N ASP A 230 -7.63 30.67 12.24
CA ASP A 230 -8.76 30.07 12.97
C ASP A 230 -9.15 28.71 12.36
N LYS A 231 -9.21 28.63 11.02
CA LYS A 231 -9.53 27.38 10.31
C LYS A 231 -8.48 26.27 10.56
N VAL A 232 -7.20 26.62 10.55
CA VAL A 232 -6.11 25.68 10.88
C VAL A 232 -6.18 25.25 12.34
N THR A 233 -6.44 26.19 13.26
CA THR A 233 -6.57 25.90 14.69
C THR A 233 -7.72 24.93 14.97
N LYS A 234 -8.89 25.16 14.36
CA LYS A 234 -10.04 24.24 14.44
C LYS A 234 -9.71 22.86 13.87
N ALA A 235 -9.02 22.80 12.74
CA ALA A 235 -8.61 21.52 12.13
C ALA A 235 -7.61 20.75 13.02
N ILE A 236 -6.66 21.42 13.65
CA ILE A 236 -5.71 20.82 14.60
C ILE A 236 -6.46 20.26 15.80
N HIS A 237 -7.40 21.01 16.38
CA HIS A 237 -8.17 20.57 17.53
C HIS A 237 -9.06 19.36 17.19
N GLN A 238 -9.73 19.38 16.03
CA GLN A 238 -10.53 18.24 15.57
C GLN A 238 -9.68 16.99 15.32
N LYS A 239 -8.46 17.16 14.78
CA LYS A 239 -7.50 16.07 14.59
C LYS A 239 -7.05 15.50 15.94
N ALA A 240 -6.78 16.35 16.94
CA ALA A 240 -6.41 15.92 18.29
C ALA A 240 -7.53 15.11 18.96
N LEU A 241 -8.79 15.55 18.85
CA LEU A 241 -9.95 14.80 19.34
C LEU A 241 -10.10 13.44 18.65
N SER A 242 -9.93 13.40 17.33
CA SER A 242 -9.98 12.16 16.56
C SER A 242 -8.87 11.19 16.95
N SER A 243 -7.65 11.71 17.17
CA SER A 243 -6.51 10.92 17.64
C SER A 243 -6.74 10.35 19.05
N SER A 244 -7.30 11.15 19.95
CA SER A 244 -7.64 10.70 21.32
C SER A 244 -8.68 9.57 21.29
N ARG A 245 -9.72 9.71 20.46
CA ARG A 245 -10.73 8.66 20.28
C ARG A 245 -10.13 7.36 19.73
N LEU A 246 -9.21 7.46 18.77
CA LEU A 246 -8.53 6.30 18.22
C LEU A 246 -7.68 5.58 19.27
N LEU A 247 -6.94 6.33 20.10
CA LEU A 247 -6.14 5.74 21.18
C LEU A 247 -7.00 4.97 22.18
N LYS A 248 -8.18 5.50 22.55
CA LYS A 248 -9.13 4.78 23.41
C LYS A 248 -9.57 3.46 22.78
N LEU A 249 -9.96 3.48 21.50
CA LEU A 249 -10.37 2.27 20.78
C LEU A 249 -9.23 1.25 20.64
N VAL A 250 -7.99 1.70 20.43
CA VAL A 250 -6.82 0.80 20.38
C VAL A 250 -6.57 0.17 21.73
N ASN A 251 -6.72 0.92 22.82
CA ASN A 251 -6.58 0.39 24.16
C ASN A 251 -7.67 -0.65 24.49
N GLU A 252 -8.92 -0.37 24.13
CA GLU A 252 -10.03 -1.32 24.26
C GLU A 252 -9.79 -2.61 23.44
N MET A 253 -9.32 -2.48 22.19
CA MET A 253 -8.98 -3.63 21.36
C MET A 253 -7.87 -4.48 21.99
N LYS A 254 -6.86 -3.85 22.57
CA LYS A 254 -5.75 -4.55 23.24
C LYS A 254 -6.22 -5.30 24.50
N MET A 255 -7.16 -4.72 25.25
CA MET A 255 -7.80 -5.39 26.39
C MET A 255 -8.60 -6.62 25.94
N LEU A 256 -9.35 -6.51 24.84
CA LEU A 256 -10.11 -7.63 24.29
C LEU A 256 -9.20 -8.75 23.77
N GLU A 257 -8.07 -8.41 23.16
CA GLU A 257 -7.07 -9.37 22.68
C GLU A 257 -6.48 -10.18 23.84
N VAL A 258 -6.08 -9.51 24.94
CA VAL A 258 -5.60 -10.17 26.15
C VAL A 258 -6.66 -11.10 26.76
N GLU A 259 -7.92 -10.66 26.79
CA GLU A 259 -9.00 -11.49 27.32
C GLU A 259 -9.30 -12.71 26.44
N LEU A 260 -9.22 -12.56 25.12
CA LEU A 260 -9.35 -13.67 24.17
C LEU A 260 -8.27 -14.73 24.40
N ASP A 261 -7.02 -14.31 24.61
CA ASP A 261 -5.90 -15.21 24.90
C ASP A 261 -6.08 -15.93 26.24
N ARG A 262 -6.60 -15.23 27.26
CA ARG A 262 -6.92 -15.82 28.57
C ARG A 262 -8.01 -16.89 28.45
N LEU A 263 -9.06 -16.62 27.68
CA LEU A 263 -10.14 -17.58 27.42
C LEU A 263 -9.62 -18.78 26.62
N HIS A 264 -8.79 -18.56 25.61
CA HIS A 264 -8.17 -19.62 24.82
C HIS A 264 -7.34 -20.56 25.70
N SER A 265 -6.50 -20.01 26.59
CA SER A 265 -5.73 -20.80 27.56
C SER A 265 -6.65 -21.63 28.48
N THR A 266 -7.76 -21.04 28.93
CA THR A 266 -8.75 -21.73 29.77
C THR A 266 -9.39 -22.91 29.02
N VAL A 267 -9.73 -22.73 27.75
CA VAL A 267 -10.30 -23.80 26.91
C VAL A 267 -9.30 -24.93 26.70
N ILE A 268 -8.02 -24.61 26.42
CA ILE A 268 -6.96 -25.64 26.31
C ILE A 268 -6.86 -26.45 27.60
N HIS A 269 -6.83 -25.79 28.76
CA HIS A 269 -6.73 -26.46 30.05
C HIS A 269 -7.95 -27.34 30.36
N LEU A 270 -9.16 -26.85 30.07
CA LEU A 270 -10.38 -27.65 30.23
C LEU A 270 -10.41 -28.85 29.27
N GLY A 271 -9.97 -28.66 28.03
CA GLY A 271 -9.85 -29.74 27.05
C GLY A 271 -8.91 -30.83 27.53
N ALA A 272 -7.71 -30.46 28.01
CA ALA A 272 -6.76 -31.41 28.59
C ALA A 272 -7.35 -32.18 29.78
N ARG A 273 -8.09 -31.50 30.66
CA ARG A 273 -8.74 -32.12 31.82
C ARG A 273 -9.85 -33.11 31.42
N ILE A 274 -10.62 -32.80 30.39
CA ILE A 274 -11.64 -33.71 29.84
C ILE A 274 -10.98 -34.97 29.27
N THR A 275 -9.89 -34.83 28.51
CA THR A 275 -9.14 -35.96 27.97
C THR A 275 -8.64 -36.88 29.10
N THR A 276 -8.04 -36.32 30.16
CA THR A 276 -7.58 -37.14 31.30
C THR A 276 -8.71 -37.86 32.03
N LEU A 277 -9.89 -37.25 32.15
CA LEU A 277 -11.05 -37.90 32.78
C LEU A 277 -11.64 -39.01 31.90
N SER A 278 -11.61 -38.83 30.57
CA SER A 278 -12.03 -39.87 29.61
C SER A 278 -11.13 -41.10 29.71
N GLU A 279 -9.81 -40.91 29.75
CA GLU A 279 -8.84 -42.00 29.89
C GLU A 279 -8.97 -42.74 31.22
N GLN A 280 -9.33 -42.04 32.31
CA GLN A 280 -9.62 -42.66 33.61
C GLN A 280 -10.94 -43.43 33.63
N GLY A 281 -11.94 -43.01 32.86
CA GLY A 281 -13.25 -43.66 32.76
C GLY A 281 -13.22 -44.99 32.01
N GLU A 282 -12.42 -45.09 30.95
CA GLU A 282 -12.27 -46.33 30.17
C GLU A 282 -11.54 -47.46 30.95
N GLY A 283 -10.79 -47.11 32.00
CA GLY A 283 -10.12 -48.09 32.86
C GLY A 283 -11.04 -48.89 33.79
N MET A 284 -12.33 -48.54 33.92
CA MET A 284 -13.27 -49.22 34.83
C MET A 284 -14.28 -50.16 34.14
N GLU A 285 -14.32 -50.23 32.80
CA GLU A 285 -15.20 -51.18 32.09
C GLU A 285 -14.62 -52.61 31.95
N GLY A 286 -13.37 -52.84 32.36
CA GLY A 286 -12.69 -54.14 32.29
C GLY A 286 -12.99 -55.14 33.42
N LEU A 287 -13.89 -54.83 34.36
CA LEU A 287 -14.20 -55.65 35.55
C LEU A 287 -15.67 -56.14 35.56
N ARG A 288 -16.25 -56.44 34.40
CA ARG A 288 -17.47 -57.27 34.36
C ARG A 288 -17.07 -58.75 34.48
N GLU A 289 -17.19 -59.29 35.68
CA GLU A 289 -17.13 -60.73 35.92
C GLU A 289 -18.16 -61.48 35.04
N PRO A 290 -17.79 -62.63 34.46
CA PRO A 290 -18.73 -63.45 33.70
C PRO A 290 -19.77 -64.05 34.65
N TYR A 291 -21.02 -63.66 34.44
CA TYR A 291 -22.18 -64.23 35.12
C TYR A 291 -22.29 -65.72 34.73
N ILE A 292 -21.94 -66.62 35.65
CA ILE A 292 -22.14 -68.07 35.46
C ILE A 292 -23.62 -68.37 35.74
N GLU A 293 -24.35 -68.70 34.69
CA GLU A 293 -25.74 -69.13 34.73
C GLU A 293 -25.78 -70.60 35.19
N THR A 294 -25.92 -70.84 36.50
CA THR A 294 -26.17 -72.20 37.02
C THR A 294 -27.65 -72.51 36.95
N ASN A 295 -28.05 -73.23 35.91
CA ASN A 295 -29.31 -73.96 35.87
C ASN A 295 -29.21 -75.24 36.71
N LYS A 296 -29.98 -75.32 37.80
CA LYS A 296 -30.61 -76.54 38.30
C LYS A 296 -31.66 -76.24 39.37
#